data_AF-A0A7S4I506-F1
#
_entry.id   AF-A0A7S4I506-F1
#
_cell.length_a   1.000
_cell.length_b   1.000
_cell.length_c   1.000
_cell.angle_alpha   90.00
_cell.angle_beta   90.00
_cell.angle_gamma   90.00
#
_symmetry.space_group_name_H-M   'P 1'
#
loop_
_entity.id
_entity.type
_entity.pdbx_description
1 polymer ?
#
loop_
_entity_poly.entity_id
_entity_poly.type
_entity_poly.pdbx_seq_one_letter_code
_entity_poly.pdbx_strand_id
1 'polypeptide(L)'
;GDACNLDESLGTFDAILASNLLCRLPDPTKFLKSLPSMLNPGGVIVLVSPYSWLEEYTPKDAWIGGNPSVIDPNTSKPLRSSDAVSAILENLGLERAAPNADFPFLIR
;
A
#
# COMPACT_ATOMS: atom_id res chain seq x y z
N GLY A 1 -14.14 6.94 9.02
CA GLY A 1 -13.57 7.92 8.06
C GLY A 1 -13.18 7.18 6.80
N ASP A 2 -12.97 7.91 5.70
CA ASP A 2 -12.57 7.34 4.41
C ASP A 2 -11.08 7.59 4.18
N ALA A 3 -10.27 6.52 4.22
CA ALA A 3 -8.83 6.65 3.99
C ALA A 3 -8.50 6.98 2.52
N CYS A 4 -9.41 6.71 1.58
CA CYS A 4 -9.28 7.15 0.19
C CYS A 4 -9.66 8.62 0.02
N ASN A 5 -10.15 9.31 1.06
CA ASN A 5 -10.58 10.69 1.02
C ASN A 5 -10.31 11.40 2.36
N LEU A 6 -9.05 11.38 2.80
CA LEU A 6 -8.60 12.06 4.01
C LEU A 6 -8.70 13.58 3.84
N ASP A 7 -9.14 14.26 4.89
CA ASP A 7 -9.27 15.72 4.90
C ASP A 7 -7.88 16.37 4.90
N GLU A 8 -7.66 17.34 4.03
CA GLU A 8 -6.42 18.12 3.97
C GLU A 8 -6.16 18.88 5.28
N SER A 9 -7.21 19.16 6.06
CA SER A 9 -7.10 19.79 7.37
C SER A 9 -6.37 18.94 8.42
N LEU A 10 -6.14 17.65 8.15
CA LEU A 10 -5.37 16.77 9.04
C LEU A 10 -3.89 17.17 9.13
N GLY A 11 -3.39 17.92 8.14
CA GLY A 11 -2.00 18.36 8.08
C GLY A 11 -1.04 17.22 7.75
N THR A 12 0.18 17.33 8.25
CA THR A 12 1.29 16.40 7.97
C THR A 12 1.77 15.70 9.23
N PHE A 13 2.40 14.54 9.04
CA PHE A 13 2.80 13.64 10.11
C PHE A 13 4.25 13.19 9.95
N ASP A 14 4.92 12.98 11.08
CA ASP A 14 6.26 12.36 11.10
C ASP A 14 6.17 10.83 10.93
N ALA A 15 5.00 10.24 11.19
CA ALA A 15 4.76 8.82 11.02
C ALA A 15 3.33 8.53 10.56
N ILE A 16 3.19 7.63 9.57
CA ILE A 16 1.90 7.10 9.10
C ILE A 16 1.94 5.58 9.19
N LEU A 17 1.01 4.99 9.94
CA LEU A 17 0.84 3.54 10.04
C LEU A 17 -0.45 3.11 9.34
N ALA A 18 -0.32 2.27 8.31
CA ALA A 18 -1.45 1.61 7.67
C ALA A 18 -1.33 0.09 7.89
N SER A 19 -1.98 -0.39 8.95
CA SER A 19 -1.99 -1.81 9.32
C SER A 19 -3.32 -2.46 8.95
N ASN A 20 -3.25 -3.58 8.22
CA ASN A 20 -4.40 -4.35 7.72
C ASN A 20 -5.45 -3.49 6.97
N LEU A 21 -5.00 -2.38 6.37
CA LEU A 21 -5.87 -1.40 5.75
C LEU A 21 -5.94 -1.56 4.24
N LEU A 22 -4.80 -1.69 3.56
CA LEU A 22 -4.70 -1.48 2.12
C LEU A 22 -5.64 -2.37 1.30
N CYS A 23 -5.74 -3.67 1.65
CA CYS A 23 -6.63 -4.63 0.97
C CYS A 23 -8.10 -4.55 1.39
N ARG A 24 -8.47 -3.52 2.15
CA ARG A 24 -9.85 -3.21 2.56
C ARG A 24 -10.36 -1.90 1.96
N LEU A 25 -9.58 -1.26 1.09
CA LEU A 25 -9.92 0.01 0.48
C LEU A 25 -10.57 -0.20 -0.89
N PRO A 26 -11.60 0.61 -1.25
CA PRO A 26 -12.17 0.57 -2.59
C PRO A 26 -11.19 1.06 -3.65
N ASP A 27 -10.33 2.03 -3.31
CA ASP A 27 -9.26 2.51 -4.17
C ASP A 27 -7.93 2.62 -3.37
N PRO A 28 -7.20 1.50 -3.25
CA PRO A 28 -5.92 1.49 -2.54
C PRO A 28 -4.87 2.38 -3.21
N THR A 29 -4.94 2.57 -4.53
CA THR A 29 -3.98 3.40 -5.26
C THR A 29 -4.17 4.88 -4.91
N LYS A 30 -5.41 5.35 -4.79
CA LYS A 30 -5.70 6.72 -4.35
C LYS A 30 -5.14 6.99 -2.95
N PHE A 31 -5.31 6.05 -2.02
CA PHE A 31 -4.71 6.16 -0.69
C PHE A 31 -3.18 6.24 -0.74
N LEU A 32 -2.52 5.35 -1.50
CA LEU A 32 -1.05 5.41 -1.62
C LEU A 32 -0.56 6.74 -2.20
N LYS A 33 -1.28 7.30 -3.18
CA LYS A 33 -0.97 8.59 -3.81
C LYS A 33 -1.14 9.79 -2.88
N SER A 34 -1.94 9.70 -1.82
CA SER A 34 -2.10 10.78 -0.86
C SER A 34 -1.02 10.79 0.23
N LEU A 35 -0.29 9.70 0.42
CA LEU A 35 0.70 9.58 1.49
C LEU A 35 1.83 10.62 1.41
N PRO A 36 2.45 10.91 0.24
CA PRO A 36 3.56 11.86 0.17
C PRO A 36 3.20 13.27 0.66
N SER A 37 1.98 13.75 0.38
CA SER A 37 1.55 15.09 0.82
C SER A 37 1.23 15.17 2.30
N MET A 38 1.03 14.02 2.96
CA MET A 38 0.73 13.93 4.39
C MET A 38 1.99 13.63 5.23
N LEU A 39 3.15 13.46 4.61
CA LEU A 39 4.38 13.08 5.28
C LEU A 39 5.31 14.29 5.43
N ASN A 40 5.80 14.54 6.64
CA ASN A 40 6.87 15.51 6.85
C ASN A 40 8.18 15.02 6.20
N PRO A 41 9.08 15.94 5.78
CA PRO A 41 10.43 15.55 5.38
C PRO A 41 11.13 14.72 6.46
N GLY A 42 11.63 13.53 6.09
CA GLY A 42 12.24 12.60 7.03
C GLY A 42 11.25 11.75 7.85
N GLY A 43 9.95 11.91 7.62
CA GLY A 43 8.91 11.06 8.20
C GLY A 43 8.93 9.62 7.66
N VAL A 44 8.22 8.73 8.34
CA VAL A 44 8.17 7.30 8.00
C VAL A 44 6.75 6.83 7.71
N ILE A 45 6.61 5.98 6.69
CA ILE A 45 5.37 5.24 6.41
C ILE A 45 5.61 3.77 6.73
N VAL A 46 4.73 3.18 7.53
CA VAL A 46 4.73 1.75 7.85
C VAL A 46 3.48 1.13 7.26
N LEU A 47 3.64 0.32 6.21
CA LEU A 47 2.56 -0.46 5.61
C LEU A 47 2.66 -1.91 6.06
N VAL A 48 1.61 -2.41 6.71
CA VAL A 48 1.50 -3.82 7.10
C VAL A 48 0.22 -4.35 6.49
N SER A 49 0.32 -5.26 5.51
CA SER A 49 -0.86 -5.82 4.86
C SER A 49 -0.66 -7.30 4.54
N PRO A 50 -1.68 -8.15 4.77
CA PRO A 50 -1.65 -9.53 4.31
C PRO A 50 -1.88 -9.64 2.79
N TYR A 51 -2.28 -8.56 2.13
CA TYR A 51 -2.67 -8.53 0.71
C TYR A 51 -3.75 -9.58 0.35
N SER A 52 -4.63 -9.88 1.30
CA SER A 52 -5.76 -10.81 1.13
C SER A 52 -6.93 -10.13 0.42
N TRP A 53 -6.69 -9.61 -0.80
CA TRP A 53 -7.68 -8.87 -1.58
C TRP A 53 -9.00 -9.65 -1.70
N LEU A 54 -10.13 -8.98 -1.41
CA LEU A 54 -11.47 -9.52 -1.58
C LEU A 54 -12.32 -8.50 -2.35
N GLU A 55 -13.09 -8.98 -3.32
CA GLU A 55 -13.91 -8.12 -4.20
C GLU A 55 -15.04 -7.40 -3.45
N GLU A 56 -15.40 -7.86 -2.24
CA GLU A 56 -16.33 -7.16 -1.36
C GLU A 56 -15.80 -5.81 -0.84
N TYR A 57 -14.47 -5.63 -0.80
CA TYR A 57 -13.82 -4.39 -0.33
C TYR A 57 -13.13 -3.64 -1.45
N THR A 58 -12.40 -4.35 -2.31
CA THR A 58 -11.60 -3.77 -3.39
C THR A 58 -12.03 -4.41 -4.71
N PRO A 59 -12.63 -3.64 -5.64
CA PRO A 59 -12.92 -4.12 -6.98
C PRO A 59 -11.72 -4.80 -7.64
N LYS A 60 -11.95 -5.85 -8.41
CA LYS A 60 -10.90 -6.73 -8.95
C LYS A 60 -9.86 -5.99 -9.80
N ASP A 61 -10.30 -4.96 -10.51
CA ASP A 61 -9.49 -4.06 -11.34
C ASP A 61 -8.65 -3.06 -10.53
N ALA A 62 -9.01 -2.81 -9.27
CA ALA A 62 -8.26 -1.99 -8.33
C ALA A 62 -7.24 -2.78 -7.48
N TRP A 63 -7.13 -4.11 -7.68
CA TRP A 63 -6.15 -4.93 -6.96
C TRP A 63 -4.73 -4.55 -7.38
N ILE A 64 -3.89 -4.24 -6.39
CA ILE A 64 -2.47 -3.93 -6.62
C ILE A 64 -1.69 -5.24 -6.49
N GLY A 65 -1.44 -5.90 -7.62
CA GLY A 65 -0.86 -7.25 -7.65
C GLY A 65 -1.79 -8.31 -7.06
N GLY A 66 -1.28 -9.53 -6.89
CA GLY A 66 -2.06 -10.65 -6.33
C GLY A 66 -3.12 -11.23 -7.27
N ASN A 67 -3.27 -10.68 -8.47
CA ASN A 67 -4.08 -11.26 -9.55
C ASN A 67 -3.21 -12.23 -10.37
N PRO A 68 -3.52 -13.54 -10.42
CA PRO A 68 -2.74 -14.53 -11.19
C PRO A 68 -2.62 -14.23 -12.69
N SER A 69 -3.53 -13.44 -13.25
CA SER A 69 -3.52 -13.04 -14.66
C SER A 69 -2.57 -11.89 -14.96
N VAL A 70 -2.08 -11.17 -13.94
CA VAL A 70 -1.13 -10.06 -14.11
C VAL A 70 0.27 -10.59 -13.89
N ILE A 71 1.07 -10.61 -14.96
CA ILE A 71 2.42 -11.14 -14.96
C ILE A 71 3.43 -9.99 -14.83
N ASP A 72 4.39 -10.14 -13.93
CA ASP A 72 5.54 -9.26 -13.85
C ASP A 72 6.48 -9.51 -15.06
N PRO A 73 6.74 -8.48 -15.89
CA PRO A 73 7.56 -8.63 -17.10
C PRO A 73 9.00 -9.05 -16.81
N ASN A 74 9.51 -8.79 -15.61
CA ASN A 74 10.89 -9.11 -15.23
C ASN A 74 11.06 -10.55 -14.76
N THR A 75 10.00 -11.15 -14.21
CA THR A 75 10.08 -12.47 -13.55
C THR A 75 9.25 -13.55 -14.23
N SER A 76 8.36 -13.17 -15.17
CA SER A 76 7.38 -14.08 -15.82
C SER A 76 6.50 -14.83 -14.81
N LYS A 77 6.35 -14.30 -13.59
CA LYS A 77 5.51 -14.84 -12.51
C LYS A 77 4.36 -13.87 -12.23
N PRO A 78 3.28 -14.32 -11.54
CA PRO A 78 2.26 -13.40 -11.06
C PRO A 78 2.86 -12.25 -10.24
N LEU A 79 2.45 -11.02 -10.56
CA LEU A 79 2.92 -9.82 -9.88
C LEU A 79 2.48 -9.86 -8.40
N ARG A 80 3.46 -9.86 -7.49
CA ARG A 80 3.19 -9.83 -6.04
C ARG A 80 2.72 -8.44 -5.62
N SER A 81 1.76 -8.39 -4.70
CA SER A 81 1.24 -7.12 -4.17
C SER A 81 2.32 -6.29 -3.47
N SER A 82 3.22 -6.93 -2.71
CA SER A 82 4.33 -6.25 -2.05
C SER A 82 5.22 -5.49 -3.03
N ASP A 83 5.47 -6.10 -4.20
CA ASP A 83 6.41 -5.59 -5.20
C ASP A 83 5.73 -4.48 -6.00
N ALA A 84 4.45 -4.64 -6.35
CA ALA A 84 3.65 -3.61 -6.98
C ALA A 84 3.46 -2.36 -6.10
N VAL A 85 3.13 -2.53 -4.82
CA VAL A 85 3.01 -1.42 -3.86
C VAL A 85 4.34 -0.70 -3.68
N SER A 86 5.43 -1.47 -3.57
CA SER A 86 6.78 -0.92 -3.50
C SER A 86 7.10 -0.02 -4.70
N ALA A 87 6.86 -0.52 -5.91
CA ALA A 87 7.10 0.25 -7.13
C ALA A 87 6.23 1.52 -7.20
N ILE A 88 4.98 1.47 -6.73
CA ILE A 88 4.11 2.67 -6.66
C ILE A 88 4.73 3.72 -5.73
N LEU A 89 5.16 3.33 -4.52
CA LEU A 89 5.74 4.26 -3.55
C LEU A 89 7.07 4.86 -4.04
N GLU A 90 7.92 4.04 -4.64
CA GLU A 90 9.19 4.46 -5.23
C GLU A 90 8.94 5.47 -6.39
N ASN A 91 7.94 5.21 -7.24
CA ASN A 91 7.52 6.15 -8.29
C ASN A 91 6.92 7.46 -7.75
N LEU A 92 6.44 7.47 -6.51
CA LEU A 92 5.96 8.66 -5.80
C LEU A 92 7.10 9.43 -5.11
N GLY A 93 8.36 8.98 -5.26
CA GLY A 93 9.53 9.62 -4.68
C GLY A 93 9.80 9.27 -3.22
N LEU A 94 9.15 8.22 -2.69
CA LEU A 94 9.43 7.72 -1.35
C LEU A 94 10.61 6.76 -1.38
N GLU A 95 11.53 6.93 -0.43
CA GLU A 95 12.67 6.04 -0.25
C GLU A 95 12.31 4.86 0.66
N ARG A 96 12.82 3.69 0.33
CA ARG A 96 12.70 2.51 1.16
C ARG A 96 13.59 2.59 2.39
N ALA A 97 12.99 2.80 3.56
CA ALA A 97 13.71 2.82 4.83
C ALA A 97 14.20 1.43 5.31
N ALA A 98 13.52 0.34 4.91
CA ALA A 98 13.85 -1.04 5.30
C ALA A 98 13.40 -2.05 4.22
N PRO A 99 14.05 -3.22 4.13
CA PRO A 99 13.61 -4.28 3.21
C PRO A 99 12.21 -4.79 3.58
N ASN A 100 11.46 -5.28 2.57
CA ASN A 100 10.21 -5.98 2.83
C ASN A 100 10.51 -7.24 3.66
N ALA A 101 9.74 -7.46 4.72
CA ALA A 101 9.85 -8.62 5.58
C ALA A 101 8.49 -9.32 5.68
N ASP A 102 8.49 -10.63 5.42
CA ASP A 102 7.33 -11.48 5.67
C ASP A 102 7.33 -11.87 7.14
N PHE A 103 6.24 -11.55 7.83
CA PHE A 103 6.06 -11.92 9.23
C PHE A 103 5.03 -13.05 9.35
N PRO A 104 5.25 -14.04 10.25
CA PRO A 104 4.22 -15.01 10.55
C PRO A 104 2.99 -14.31 11.14
N PHE A 105 1.82 -14.95 11.02
CA PHE A 105 0.60 -14.44 11.64
C PHE A 105 0.81 -14.23 13.15
N LEU A 106 0.70 -12.99 13.60
CA LEU A 106 1.06 -12.58 14.95
C LEU A 106 -0.17 -11.98 15.64
N ILE A 107 -0.97 -12.83 16.28
CA ILE A 107 -1.93 -12.42 17.30
C ILE A 107 -1.29 -12.76 18.65
N ARG A 108 -1.13 -11.76 19.51
CA ARG A 108 -0.67 -11.90 20.89
C ARG A 108 -1.69 -11.32 21.84
#